data_AF-A0A098GAV0-F1
#
_entry.id   AF-A0A098GAV0-F1
#
_cell.length_a   1.000
_cell.length_b   1.000
_cell.length_c   1.000
_cell.angle_alpha   90.00
_cell.angle_beta   90.00
_cell.angle_gamma   90.00
#
_symmetry.space_group_name_H-M   'P 1'
#
loop_
_entity.id
_entity.type
_entity.pdbx_description
1 polymer ?
#
loop_
_entity_poly.entity_id
_entity_poly.type
_entity_poly.pdbx_seq_one_letter_code
_entity_poly.pdbx_strand_id
1 'polypeptide(L)'
;MQAKQELTFKDEQELYNYILPHGDVTAKVTLINSLNLSTKIINDTFHLAAFYGHLPTVQAFAQIPEVDPNTNGCFAIKFAATKGYLDIVQFLCTMPKVDPTAMNHLALKKAVEFKRHKIVDFLASQACYDPFAPGISKEKKQEIITLFSELKLTNYIDARRTKANLKFMFFEQSETILDILPRELKQHIAETAVGISDGGLISSLK
;
A
#
# COMPACT_ATOMS: atom_id res chain seq x y z
N MET A 1 -13.93 0.80 -38.34
CA MET A 1 -12.67 1.41 -37.85
C MET A 1 -12.93 2.90 -37.66
N GLN A 2 -13.33 3.33 -36.45
CA GLN A 2 -13.45 4.77 -36.17
C GLN A 2 -12.04 5.29 -35.89
N ALA A 3 -11.63 6.29 -36.67
CA ALA A 3 -10.39 7.02 -36.47
C ALA A 3 -10.38 7.57 -35.04
N LYS A 4 -9.36 7.23 -34.25
CA LYS A 4 -9.06 7.95 -33.02
C LYS A 4 -8.71 9.37 -33.44
N GLN A 5 -9.68 10.29 -33.35
CA GLN A 5 -9.37 11.71 -33.40
C GLN A 5 -8.38 11.98 -32.26
N GLU A 6 -7.17 12.41 -32.62
CA GLU A 6 -6.23 12.99 -31.66
C GLU A 6 -6.87 14.28 -31.14
N LEU A 7 -7.59 14.19 -30.02
CA LEU A 7 -8.09 15.37 -29.32
C LEU A 7 -6.89 16.12 -28.73
N THR A 8 -6.58 17.28 -29.30
CA THR A 8 -5.63 18.25 -28.76
C THR A 8 -6.34 19.21 -27.81
N PHE A 9 -5.89 19.31 -26.56
CA PHE A 9 -6.35 20.32 -25.61
C PHE A 9 -5.59 21.63 -25.82
N LYS A 10 -6.32 22.75 -25.91
CA LYS A 10 -5.74 24.09 -26.12
C LYS A 10 -5.42 24.79 -24.82
N ASP A 11 -6.13 24.46 -23.75
CA ASP A 11 -5.94 25.04 -22.44
C ASP A 11 -6.28 24.04 -21.31
N GLU A 12 -5.96 24.48 -20.09
CA GLU A 12 -6.20 23.74 -18.86
C GLU A 12 -7.70 23.49 -18.58
N GLN A 13 -8.59 24.39 -19.02
CA GLN A 13 -10.04 24.30 -18.81
C GLN A 13 -10.69 23.22 -19.70
N GLU A 14 -10.24 23.11 -20.94
CA GLU A 14 -10.67 22.08 -21.89
C GLU A 14 -10.25 20.69 -21.38
N LEU A 15 -9.04 20.58 -20.85
CA LEU A 15 -8.57 19.37 -20.17
C LEU A 15 -9.46 19.04 -18.96
N TYR A 16 -9.77 20.02 -18.11
CA TYR A 16 -10.63 19.81 -16.93
C TYR A 16 -12.02 19.28 -17.29
N ASN A 17 -12.65 19.89 -18.31
CA ASN A 17 -13.97 19.47 -18.79
C ASN A 17 -13.97 18.06 -19.38
N TYR A 18 -12.83 17.62 -19.94
CA TYR A 18 -12.68 16.26 -20.45
C TYR A 18 -12.46 15.24 -19.33
N ILE A 19 -11.70 15.59 -18.30
CA ILE A 19 -11.39 14.69 -17.17
C ILE A 19 -12.62 14.45 -16.30
N LEU A 20 -13.44 15.49 -16.05
CA LEU A 20 -14.63 15.41 -15.20
C LEU A 20 -15.55 14.22 -15.53
N PRO A 21 -15.93 13.95 -16.80
CA PRO A 21 -16.77 12.81 -17.15
C PRO A 21 -16.02 11.50 -17.40
N HIS A 22 -14.72 11.54 -17.76
CA HIS A 22 -14.01 10.36 -18.28
C HIS A 22 -12.92 9.81 -17.37
N GLY A 23 -12.18 10.66 -16.67
CA GLY A 23 -11.05 10.30 -15.80
C GLY A 23 -9.83 9.67 -16.50
N ASP A 24 -9.94 9.28 -17.78
CA ASP A 24 -8.86 8.69 -18.55
C ASP A 24 -8.17 9.75 -19.39
N VAL A 25 -6.93 10.07 -19.05
CA VAL A 25 -6.08 10.92 -19.88
C VAL A 25 -4.78 10.24 -20.28
N THR A 26 -4.73 8.91 -20.15
CA THR A 26 -3.52 8.10 -20.39
C THR A 26 -2.95 8.32 -21.79
N ALA A 27 -3.81 8.27 -22.81
CA ALA A 27 -3.42 8.50 -24.20
C ALA A 27 -2.90 9.91 -24.48
N LYS A 28 -3.04 10.82 -23.51
CA LYS A 28 -2.79 12.26 -23.63
C LYS A 28 -1.80 12.75 -22.57
N VAL A 29 -1.17 11.86 -21.81
CA VAL A 29 -0.17 12.20 -20.78
C VAL A 29 0.98 13.02 -21.38
N THR A 30 1.43 12.69 -22.59
CA THR A 30 2.47 13.46 -23.30
C THR A 30 2.03 14.90 -23.58
N LEU A 31 0.77 15.11 -23.94
CA LEU A 31 0.20 16.43 -24.15
C LEU A 31 0.01 17.17 -22.83
N ILE A 32 -0.41 16.48 -21.78
CA ILE A 32 -0.52 17.02 -20.41
C ILE A 32 0.83 17.53 -19.90
N ASN A 33 1.92 16.78 -20.08
CA ASN A 33 3.25 17.22 -19.65
C ASN A 33 3.72 18.50 -20.35
N SER A 34 3.13 18.84 -21.50
CA SER A 34 3.43 20.10 -22.22
C SER A 34 2.56 21.27 -21.77
N LEU A 35 1.44 21.00 -21.09
CA LEU A 35 0.57 22.02 -20.51
C LEU A 35 1.12 22.35 -19.12
N ASN A 36 1.41 23.63 -18.85
CA ASN A 36 1.77 24.10 -17.49
C ASN A 36 0.53 24.03 -16.58
N LEU A 37 0.13 22.82 -16.18
CA LEU A 37 -1.06 22.60 -15.36
C LEU A 37 -0.91 23.21 -13.97
N SER A 38 -2.00 23.77 -13.45
CA SER A 38 -2.04 24.17 -12.06
C SER A 38 -2.05 22.95 -11.14
N THR A 39 -1.53 23.12 -9.93
CA THR A 39 -1.54 22.09 -8.87
C THR A 39 -2.95 21.61 -8.55
N LYS A 40 -3.96 22.48 -8.69
CA LYS A 40 -5.36 22.11 -8.50
C LYS A 40 -5.79 21.06 -9.52
N ILE A 41 -5.53 21.29 -10.81
CA ILE A 41 -5.94 20.34 -11.86
C ILE A 41 -5.15 19.06 -11.77
N ILE A 42 -3.86 19.13 -11.49
CA ILE A 42 -3.03 17.94 -11.27
C ILE A 42 -3.64 17.03 -10.19
N ASN A 43 -4.00 17.60 -9.03
CA ASN A 43 -4.61 16.84 -7.92
C ASN A 43 -6.04 16.36 -8.25
N ASP A 44 -6.88 17.22 -8.84
CA ASP A 44 -8.25 16.84 -9.24
C ASP A 44 -8.23 15.67 -10.24
N THR A 45 -7.32 15.72 -11.22
CA THR A 45 -7.13 14.66 -12.22
C THR A 45 -6.72 13.35 -11.57
N PHE A 46 -5.75 13.41 -10.65
CA PHE A 46 -5.30 12.24 -9.91
C PHE A 46 -6.44 11.57 -9.13
N HIS A 47 -7.28 12.36 -8.45
CA HIS A 47 -8.43 11.84 -7.72
C HIS A 47 -9.52 11.28 -8.64
N LEU A 48 -9.82 11.95 -9.75
CA LEU A 48 -10.82 11.49 -10.72
C LEU A 48 -10.35 10.20 -11.42
N ALA A 49 -9.07 10.09 -11.77
CA ALA A 49 -8.51 8.85 -12.31
C ALA A 49 -8.66 7.68 -11.34
N ALA A 50 -8.41 7.88 -10.04
CA ALA A 50 -8.66 6.88 -9.01
C ALA A 50 -10.15 6.55 -8.83
N PHE A 51 -11.04 7.52 -9.04
CA PHE A 51 -12.50 7.34 -8.96
C PHE A 51 -13.07 6.56 -10.15
N TYR A 52 -12.53 6.75 -11.35
CA TYR A 52 -12.97 6.08 -12.57
C TYR A 52 -12.23 4.75 -12.85
N GLY A 53 -11.13 4.49 -12.15
CA GLY A 53 -10.40 3.22 -12.26
C GLY A 53 -9.28 3.24 -13.30
N HIS A 54 -8.74 4.41 -13.63
CA HIS A 54 -7.71 4.56 -14.66
C HIS A 54 -6.31 4.50 -14.08
N LEU A 55 -5.85 3.29 -13.75
CA LEU A 55 -4.52 3.05 -13.20
C LEU A 55 -3.38 3.73 -13.98
N PRO A 56 -3.32 3.66 -15.33
CA PRO A 56 -2.21 4.28 -16.05
C PRO A 56 -2.16 5.81 -15.90
N THR A 57 -3.32 6.46 -15.80
CA THR A 57 -3.41 7.89 -15.51
C THR A 57 -2.95 8.19 -14.08
N VAL A 58 -3.38 7.39 -13.09
CA VAL A 58 -2.92 7.52 -11.70
C VAL A 58 -1.40 7.39 -11.61
N GLN A 59 -0.81 6.42 -12.31
CA GLN A 59 0.64 6.20 -12.34
C GLN A 59 1.40 7.34 -12.99
N ALA A 60 0.90 7.87 -14.12
CA ALA A 60 1.53 9.00 -14.80
C ALA A 60 1.55 10.25 -13.93
N PHE A 61 0.42 10.61 -13.32
CA PHE A 61 0.33 11.79 -12.48
C PHE A 61 1.10 11.62 -11.16
N ALA A 62 1.18 10.41 -10.59
CA ALA A 62 1.96 10.15 -9.38
C ALA A 62 3.46 10.48 -9.49
N GLN A 63 4.01 10.59 -10.71
CA GLN A 63 5.40 10.99 -10.94
C GLN A 63 5.60 12.51 -10.87
N ILE A 64 4.52 13.30 -10.90
CA ILE A 64 4.57 14.76 -10.85
C ILE A 64 4.82 15.18 -9.38
N PRO A 65 5.90 15.94 -9.08
CA PRO A 65 6.27 16.31 -7.71
C PRO A 65 5.16 17.01 -6.92
N GLU A 66 4.33 17.78 -7.61
CA GLU A 66 3.22 18.56 -7.09
C GLU A 66 2.01 17.70 -6.71
N VAL A 67 1.97 16.41 -7.11
CA VAL A 67 0.92 15.49 -6.65
C VAL A 67 1.14 15.15 -5.18
N ASP A 68 0.13 15.49 -4.39
CA ASP A 68 -0.01 14.95 -3.05
C ASP A 68 -1.23 13.99 -3.03
N PRO A 69 -1.00 12.67 -2.92
CA PRO A 69 -2.09 11.69 -2.90
C PRO A 69 -2.99 11.82 -1.65
N ASN A 70 -2.55 12.56 -0.64
CA ASN A 70 -3.32 12.87 0.55
C ASN A 70 -4.13 14.17 0.45
N THR A 71 -3.95 14.96 -0.62
CA THR A 71 -4.71 16.20 -0.84
C THR A 71 -6.20 15.92 -0.71
N ASN A 72 -6.93 16.87 -0.14
CA ASN A 72 -8.37 16.77 0.10
C ASN A 72 -8.80 15.57 0.98
N GLY A 73 -7.90 15.05 1.83
CA GLY A 73 -8.23 13.96 2.75
C GLY A 73 -8.18 12.59 2.07
N CYS A 74 -7.06 12.26 1.41
CA CYS A 74 -6.79 10.90 0.93
C CYS A 74 -7.89 10.32 0.03
N PHE A 75 -8.52 11.17 -0.80
CA PHE A 75 -9.68 10.77 -1.58
C PHE A 75 -9.38 9.68 -2.62
N ALA A 76 -8.15 9.61 -3.13
CA ALA A 76 -7.76 8.61 -4.13
C ALA A 76 -7.92 7.17 -3.61
N ILE A 77 -7.31 6.84 -2.47
CA ILE A 77 -7.37 5.48 -1.90
C ILE A 77 -8.80 5.14 -1.45
N LYS A 78 -9.54 6.11 -0.91
CA LYS A 78 -10.96 5.94 -0.53
C LYS A 78 -11.81 5.58 -1.75
N PHE A 79 -11.68 6.32 -2.86
CA PHE A 79 -12.49 6.08 -4.05
C PHE A 79 -12.13 4.74 -4.69
N ALA A 80 -10.85 4.42 -4.81
CA ALA A 80 -10.39 3.14 -5.31
C ALA A 80 -10.92 1.97 -4.45
N ALA A 81 -10.83 2.09 -3.12
CA ALA A 81 -11.36 1.11 -2.17
C ALA A 81 -12.88 0.96 -2.23
N THR A 82 -13.62 2.05 -2.41
CA THR A 82 -15.10 2.04 -2.53
C THR A 82 -15.53 1.36 -3.83
N LYS A 83 -14.88 1.71 -4.94
CA LYS A 83 -15.22 1.22 -6.29
C LYS A 83 -14.72 -0.20 -6.56
N GLY A 84 -13.71 -0.67 -5.82
CA GLY A 84 -13.18 -2.02 -5.95
C GLY A 84 -11.95 -2.13 -6.84
N TYR A 85 -11.23 -1.03 -7.09
CA TYR A 85 -10.00 -1.00 -7.90
C TYR A 85 -8.78 -1.41 -7.07
N LEU A 86 -8.57 -2.72 -6.95
CA LEU A 86 -7.48 -3.30 -6.14
C LEU A 86 -6.09 -2.86 -6.61
N ASP A 87 -5.89 -2.84 -7.92
CA ASP A 87 -4.66 -2.42 -8.59
C ASP A 87 -4.27 -0.98 -8.24
N ILE A 88 -5.24 -0.06 -8.22
CA ILE A 88 -5.03 1.32 -7.79
C ILE A 88 -4.75 1.40 -6.29
N VAL A 89 -5.48 0.67 -5.45
CA VAL A 89 -5.20 0.64 -4.00
C VAL A 89 -3.79 0.12 -3.73
N GLN A 90 -3.37 -0.95 -4.41
CA GLN A 90 -2.02 -1.48 -4.30
C GLN A 90 -0.97 -0.44 -4.69
N PHE A 91 -1.14 0.19 -5.86
CA PHE A 91 -0.23 1.24 -6.31
C PHE A 91 -0.15 2.40 -5.31
N LEU A 92 -1.28 2.92 -4.85
CA LEU A 92 -1.32 4.02 -3.88
C LEU A 92 -0.60 3.65 -2.58
N CYS A 93 -0.78 2.42 -2.07
CA CYS A 93 -0.08 1.95 -0.86
C CYS A 93 1.44 1.79 -1.05
N THR A 94 1.96 1.76 -2.28
CA THR A 94 3.42 1.81 -2.51
C THR A 94 4.00 3.21 -2.39
N MET A 95 3.16 4.26 -2.43
CA MET A 95 3.62 5.64 -2.34
C MET A 95 3.95 5.98 -0.87
N PRO A 96 5.13 6.55 -0.58
CA PRO A 96 5.57 6.80 0.79
C PRO A 96 4.70 7.82 1.53
N LYS A 97 4.01 8.70 0.79
CA LYS A 97 3.11 9.69 1.36
C LYS A 97 1.77 9.09 1.79
N VAL A 98 1.32 7.97 1.21
CA VAL A 98 -0.03 7.44 1.45
C VAL A 98 -0.07 6.64 2.75
N ASP A 99 -0.92 7.07 3.68
CA ASP A 99 -1.23 6.31 4.88
C ASP A 99 -2.59 5.60 4.72
N PRO A 100 -2.65 4.26 4.64
CA PRO A 100 -3.90 3.51 4.56
C PRO A 100 -4.82 3.70 5.77
N THR A 101 -4.27 4.13 6.91
CA THR A 101 -5.02 4.36 8.17
C THR A 101 -5.59 5.78 8.29
N ALA A 102 -5.30 6.64 7.31
CA ALA A 102 -5.76 8.01 7.28
C ALA A 102 -7.30 8.13 7.38
N MET A 103 -7.75 9.29 7.87
CA MET A 103 -9.16 9.60 8.10
C MET A 103 -9.91 8.52 8.91
N ASN A 104 -9.30 8.01 9.98
CA ASN A 104 -9.92 6.99 10.83
C ASN A 104 -10.30 5.72 10.03
N HIS A 105 -9.33 5.19 9.26
CA HIS A 105 -9.43 3.94 8.52
C HIS A 105 -10.54 3.93 7.45
N LEU A 106 -10.83 5.09 6.87
CA LEU A 106 -11.96 5.27 5.97
C LEU A 106 -11.88 4.34 4.75
N ALA A 107 -10.68 4.11 4.20
CA ALA A 107 -10.47 3.21 3.08
C ALA A 107 -10.90 1.77 3.42
N LEU A 108 -10.46 1.24 4.57
CA LEU A 108 -10.84 -0.09 5.04
C LEU A 108 -12.34 -0.19 5.32
N LYS A 109 -12.92 0.80 6.03
CA LYS A 109 -14.36 0.85 6.33
C LYS A 109 -15.20 0.81 5.05
N LYS A 110 -14.84 1.61 4.04
CA LYS A 110 -15.51 1.61 2.74
C LYS A 110 -15.33 0.30 1.98
N ALA A 111 -14.14 -0.30 2.02
CA ALA A 111 -13.93 -1.62 1.41
C ALA A 111 -14.85 -2.68 2.03
N VAL A 112 -15.06 -2.67 3.34
CA VAL A 112 -15.98 -3.58 4.04
C VAL A 112 -17.45 -3.29 3.70
N GLU A 113 -17.86 -2.01 3.78
CA GLU A 113 -19.24 -1.57 3.46
C GLU A 113 -19.67 -2.00 2.06
N PHE A 114 -18.78 -1.87 1.08
CA PHE A 114 -19.02 -2.24 -0.31
C PHE A 114 -18.60 -3.69 -0.65
N LYS A 115 -18.29 -4.50 0.36
CA LYS A 115 -17.94 -5.94 0.22
C LYS A 115 -16.78 -6.20 -0.76
N ARG A 116 -15.78 -5.32 -0.76
CA ARG A 116 -14.58 -5.43 -1.59
C ARG A 116 -13.56 -6.37 -0.95
N HIS A 117 -13.89 -7.65 -0.87
CA HIS A 117 -13.11 -8.66 -0.14
C HIS A 117 -11.61 -8.60 -0.43
N LYS A 118 -11.19 -8.61 -1.72
CA LYS A 118 -9.77 -8.54 -2.09
C LYS A 118 -9.05 -7.31 -1.55
N ILE A 119 -9.74 -6.16 -1.47
CA ILE A 119 -9.18 -4.92 -0.95
C ILE A 119 -9.12 -4.97 0.57
N VAL A 120 -10.15 -5.52 1.22
CA VAL A 120 -10.14 -5.75 2.68
C VAL A 120 -8.95 -6.64 3.05
N ASP A 121 -8.75 -7.75 2.33
CA ASP A 121 -7.65 -8.69 2.58
C ASP A 121 -6.29 -7.99 2.41
N PHE A 122 -6.13 -7.22 1.31
CA PHE A 122 -4.91 -6.46 1.06
C PHE A 122 -4.65 -5.39 2.13
N LEU A 123 -5.63 -4.56 2.47
CA LEU A 123 -5.49 -3.49 3.46
C LEU A 123 -5.27 -4.06 4.85
N ALA A 124 -6.06 -5.05 5.28
CA ALA A 124 -5.91 -5.69 6.59
C ALA A 124 -4.56 -6.40 6.75
N SER A 125 -3.95 -6.86 5.64
CA SER A 125 -2.62 -7.48 5.64
C SER A 125 -1.47 -6.48 5.81
N GLN A 126 -1.71 -5.16 5.72
CA GLN A 126 -0.66 -4.16 5.88
C GLN A 126 -0.12 -4.12 7.32
N ALA A 127 1.15 -3.75 7.47
CA ALA A 127 1.83 -3.66 8.76
C ALA A 127 1.19 -2.61 9.68
N CYS A 128 0.62 -1.54 9.12
CA CYS A 128 -0.05 -0.48 9.89
C CYS A 128 -1.31 -0.96 10.65
N TYR A 129 -1.87 -2.11 10.27
CA TYR A 129 -2.99 -2.75 10.95
C TYR A 129 -2.56 -3.86 11.90
N ASP A 130 -1.27 -3.99 12.24
CA ASP A 130 -0.77 -5.05 13.12
C ASP A 130 -0.78 -4.58 14.58
N PRO A 131 -1.74 -5.06 15.40
CA PRO A 131 -1.81 -4.67 16.81
C PRO A 131 -0.67 -5.27 17.65
N PHE A 132 0.12 -6.19 17.09
CA PHE A 132 1.26 -6.83 17.74
C PHE A 132 2.61 -6.38 17.16
N ALA A 133 2.61 -5.35 16.31
CA ALA A 133 3.84 -4.76 15.81
C ALA A 133 4.71 -4.21 16.95
N PRO A 134 6.05 -4.34 16.87
CA PRO A 134 6.94 -3.76 17.86
C PRO A 134 6.85 -2.23 17.86
N GLY A 135 6.84 -1.61 19.05
CA GLY A 135 6.82 -0.15 19.20
C GLY A 135 5.45 0.53 19.01
N ILE A 136 4.36 -0.22 18.85
CA ILE A 136 3.00 0.34 18.80
C ILE A 136 2.51 0.77 20.19
N SER A 137 1.84 1.92 20.29
CA SER A 137 1.25 2.37 21.56
C SER A 137 0.06 1.51 21.98
N LYS A 138 -0.24 1.49 23.29
CA LYS A 138 -1.40 0.74 23.82
C LYS A 138 -2.71 1.24 23.24
N GLU A 139 -2.82 2.55 23.01
CA GLU A 139 -3.98 3.22 22.43
C GLU A 139 -4.19 2.78 20.99
N LYS A 140 -3.13 2.80 20.17
CA LYS A 140 -3.21 2.40 18.76
C LYS A 140 -3.51 0.91 18.60
N LYS A 141 -2.94 0.07 19.48
CA LYS A 141 -3.28 -1.35 19.56
C LYS A 141 -4.77 -1.56 19.83
N GLN A 142 -5.32 -0.86 20.84
CA GLN A 142 -6.74 -0.98 21.19
C GLN A 142 -7.64 -0.45 20.07
N GLU A 143 -7.25 0.65 19.42
CA GLU A 143 -7.95 1.22 18.26
C GLU A 143 -8.09 0.19 17.12
N ILE A 144 -7.00 -0.49 16.74
CA ILE A 144 -7.02 -1.51 15.69
C ILE A 144 -7.90 -2.71 16.08
N ILE A 145 -7.78 -3.20 17.32
CA ILE A 145 -8.59 -4.34 17.80
C ILE A 145 -10.09 -3.99 17.79
N THR A 146 -10.46 -2.81 18.30
CA THR A 146 -11.84 -2.33 18.29
C THR A 146 -12.36 -2.18 16.87
N LEU A 147 -11.60 -1.54 15.97
CA LEU A 147 -11.95 -1.39 14.56
C LEU A 147 -12.24 -2.73 13.88
N PHE A 148 -11.35 -3.72 14.07
CA PHE A 148 -11.51 -5.03 13.44
C PHE A 148 -12.69 -5.81 14.04
N SER A 149 -12.98 -5.61 15.33
CA SER A 149 -14.19 -6.14 15.95
C SER A 149 -15.46 -5.53 15.34
N GLU A 150 -15.51 -4.20 15.20
CA GLU A 150 -16.65 -3.47 14.61
C GLU A 150 -16.90 -3.89 13.14
N LEU A 151 -15.81 -4.09 12.39
CA LEU A 151 -15.86 -4.51 10.99
C LEU A 151 -16.06 -6.03 10.80
N LYS A 152 -16.17 -6.80 11.89
CA LYS A 152 -16.28 -8.27 11.88
C LYS A 152 -15.10 -8.96 11.17
N LEU A 153 -13.91 -8.41 11.34
CA LEU A 153 -12.63 -8.88 10.78
C LEU A 153 -11.73 -9.52 11.87
N THR A 154 -12.30 -10.05 12.95
CA THR A 154 -11.55 -10.58 14.10
C THR A 154 -10.62 -11.75 13.73
N ASN A 155 -10.97 -12.52 12.70
CA ASN A 155 -10.14 -13.58 12.13
C ASN A 155 -8.73 -13.10 11.75
N TYR A 156 -8.58 -11.86 11.27
CA TYR A 156 -7.27 -11.28 10.95
C TYR A 156 -6.41 -11.04 12.19
N ILE A 157 -7.04 -10.57 13.26
CA ILE A 157 -6.37 -10.32 14.55
C ILE A 157 -5.92 -11.64 15.16
N ASP A 158 -6.78 -12.66 15.13
CA ASP A 158 -6.46 -13.98 15.66
C ASP A 158 -5.31 -14.65 14.89
N ALA A 159 -5.31 -14.57 13.56
CA ALA A 159 -4.21 -15.07 12.73
C ALA A 159 -2.87 -14.39 13.07
N ARG A 160 -2.88 -13.06 13.28
CA ARG A 160 -1.68 -12.32 13.68
C ARG A 160 -1.21 -12.66 15.08
N ARG A 161 -2.14 -12.88 16.03
CA ARG A 161 -1.81 -13.33 17.38
C ARG A 161 -1.09 -14.67 17.36
N THR A 162 -1.61 -15.65 16.61
CA THR A 162 -0.99 -16.97 16.48
C THR A 162 0.41 -16.87 15.88
N LYS A 163 0.59 -16.03 14.84
CA LYS A 163 1.90 -15.79 14.23
C LYS A 163 2.88 -15.13 15.21
N ALA A 164 2.43 -14.17 16.01
CA ALA A 164 3.25 -13.52 17.03
C ALA A 164 3.68 -14.50 18.13
N ASN A 165 2.75 -15.35 18.61
CA ASN A 165 3.03 -16.38 19.60
C ASN A 165 4.04 -17.41 19.07
N LEU A 166 3.89 -17.86 17.83
CA LEU A 166 4.86 -18.75 17.17
C LEU A 166 6.23 -18.08 17.05
N LYS A 167 6.28 -16.82 16.60
CA LYS A 167 7.54 -16.06 16.52
C LYS A 167 8.23 -15.98 17.89
N PHE A 168 7.47 -15.75 18.96
CA PHE A 168 7.98 -15.72 20.34
C PHE A 168 8.51 -17.09 20.77
N MET A 169 7.76 -18.17 20.51
CA MET A 169 8.18 -19.55 20.81
C MET A 169 9.48 -19.93 20.10
N PHE A 170 9.64 -19.62 18.81
CA PHE A 170 10.88 -19.92 18.07
C PHE A 170 12.05 -19.01 18.44
N PHE A 171 11.80 -17.77 18.87
CA PHE A 171 12.87 -16.88 19.37
C PHE A 171 13.41 -17.34 20.73
N GLU A 172 12.52 -17.64 21.69
CA GLU A 172 12.93 -18.18 23.01
C GLU A 172 13.62 -19.55 22.88
N GLN A 173 13.17 -20.39 21.94
CA GLN A 173 13.81 -21.66 21.68
C GLN A 173 15.17 -21.54 20.97
N SER A 174 15.48 -20.44 20.26
CA SER A 174 16.77 -20.33 19.56
C SER A 174 17.97 -20.14 20.51
N GLU A 175 17.78 -19.43 21.63
CA GLU A 175 18.83 -19.27 22.65
C GLU A 175 19.00 -20.54 23.51
N THR A 176 17.95 -21.36 23.67
CA THR A 176 18.02 -22.61 24.46
C THR A 176 18.38 -23.84 23.62
N ILE A 177 17.92 -23.95 22.37
CA ILE A 177 18.20 -25.12 21.51
C ILE A 177 19.67 -25.15 21.08
N LEU A 178 20.30 -24.00 20.79
CA LEU A 178 21.72 -23.97 20.46
C LEU A 178 22.61 -24.49 21.59
N ASP A 179 22.19 -24.38 22.85
CA ASP A 179 22.94 -24.92 23.99
C ASP A 179 22.72 -26.41 24.22
N ILE A 180 21.53 -26.93 23.89
CA ILE A 180 21.15 -28.34 24.10
C ILE A 180 21.57 -29.25 22.92
N LEU A 181 21.85 -28.69 21.74
CA LEU A 181 22.26 -29.47 20.57
C LEU A 181 23.62 -30.17 20.78
N PRO A 182 23.78 -31.44 20.37
CA PRO A 182 25.07 -32.12 20.32
C PRO A 182 26.07 -31.33 19.45
N ARG A 183 27.35 -31.34 19.82
CA ARG A 183 28.40 -30.55 19.13
C ARG A 183 28.43 -30.84 17.63
N GLU A 184 28.16 -32.07 17.22
CA GLU A 184 28.15 -32.52 15.84
C GLU A 184 27.07 -31.80 15.00
N LEU A 185 25.90 -31.55 15.60
CA LEU A 185 24.80 -30.82 14.96
C LEU A 185 25.05 -29.31 14.92
N LYS A 186 25.70 -28.75 15.94
CA LYS A 186 26.12 -27.33 15.92
C LYS A 186 27.11 -27.08 14.78
N GLN A 187 28.05 -28.00 14.58
CA GLN A 187 29.05 -27.91 13.53
C GLN A 187 28.41 -28.05 12.13
N HIS A 188 27.44 -28.96 11.96
CA HIS A 188 26.74 -29.13 10.69
C HIS A 188 25.86 -27.93 10.31
N ILE A 189 25.20 -27.29 11.29
CA ILE A 189 24.42 -26.06 11.11
C ILE A 189 25.35 -24.87 10.78
N ALA A 190 26.51 -24.78 11.44
CA ALA A 190 27.51 -23.74 11.12
C ALA A 190 28.09 -23.91 9.71
N GLU A 191 28.37 -25.14 9.28
CA GLU A 191 28.86 -25.45 7.93
C GLU A 191 27.81 -25.19 6.84
N THR A 192 26.53 -25.45 7.12
CA THR A 192 25.42 -25.11 6.20
C THR A 192 25.08 -23.63 6.17
N ALA A 193 25.26 -22.90 7.28
CA ALA A 193 25.12 -21.44 7.32
C ALA A 193 26.29 -20.73 6.61
N VAL A 194 27.51 -21.26 6.71
CA VAL A 194 28.69 -20.78 5.96
C VAL A 194 28.55 -21.08 4.46
N GLY A 195 27.84 -22.16 4.09
CA GLY A 195 27.47 -22.44 2.70
C GLY A 195 26.51 -21.42 2.05
N ILE A 196 25.95 -20.49 2.83
CA ILE A 196 25.13 -19.37 2.32
C ILE A 196 25.93 -18.06 2.28
N SER A 197 27.16 -18.01 2.84
CA SER A 197 28.01 -16.81 2.83
C SER A 197 29.23 -16.85 1.90
N ASP A 198 29.36 -17.84 1.02
CA ASP A 198 30.27 -17.74 -0.13
C ASP A 198 29.66 -16.82 -1.20
N GLY A 199 29.63 -15.54 -0.83
CA GLY A 199 29.01 -14.46 -1.59
C GLY A 199 29.38 -13.08 -1.05
N GLY A 200 30.59 -12.92 -0.52
CA GLY A 200 31.24 -11.60 -0.39
C GLY A 200 31.26 -10.98 1.01
N LEU A 201 32.48 -10.59 1.39
CA LEU A 201 32.84 -9.60 2.42
C LEU A 201 32.90 -10.07 3.88
N ILE A 202 33.82 -10.98 4.18
CA ILE A 202 34.63 -10.88 5.41
C ILE A 202 36.03 -10.41 5.01
N SER A 203 36.16 -9.11 4.77
CA SER A 203 37.46 -8.43 4.75
C SER A 203 37.28 -7.03 5.30
N SER A 204 37.17 -6.90 6.62
CA SER A 204 37.62 -5.73 7.41
C SER A 204 37.24 -5.91 8.88
N LEU A 205 38.02 -6.72 9.59
CA LEU A 205 38.21 -6.58 11.04
C LEU A 205 39.70 -6.85 11.33
N LYS A 206 40.51 -5.81 11.18
CA LYS A 206 41.64 -5.52 12.05
C LYS A 206 41.31 -4.23 12.77
#